data_AF-A0A7R9YJ50-F1
#
_entry.id   AF-A0A7R9YJ50-F1
#
_cell.length_a   1.000
_cell.length_b   1.000
_cell.length_c   1.000
_cell.angle_alpha   90.00
_cell.angle_beta   90.00
_cell.angle_gamma   90.00
#
_symmetry.space_group_name_H-M   'P 1'
#
loop_
_entity.id
_entity.type
_entity.pdbx_description
1 polymer ?
#
loop_
_entity_poly.entity_id
_entity_poly.type
_entity_poly.pdbx_seq_one_letter_code
_entity_poly.pdbx_strand_id
1 'polypeptide(L)'
;EAELDVDAIPAELLADVEADSYWCLSKLLNVIQDHYTFAQPGIQRMVFRLKEIVQRIDRPLHAHLASQGIQYIQFAFRWMNCLLMRELALPMISRMWDTYLAEGAADIDSPLSAAKGSPADESFAVLHVYVCAALLLKWSDKLQQMQFQELVMFLQHLPTAEWELAELEELLSQAYLWKELYHNSQAHLQSQTE
;
A
#
# COMPACT_ATOMS: atom_id res chain seq x y z
N GLU A 1 -26.78 -11.38 -1.83
CA GLU A 1 -26.51 -11.85 -0.46
C GLU A 1 -27.61 -11.33 0.44
N ALA A 2 -28.10 -12.13 1.38
CA ALA A 2 -29.11 -11.64 2.33
C ALA A 2 -28.43 -10.62 3.25
N GLU A 3 -28.98 -9.41 3.32
CA GLU A 3 -28.52 -8.37 4.25
C GLU A 3 -28.66 -8.93 5.67
N LEU A 4 -27.53 -9.16 6.34
CA LEU A 4 -27.50 -9.54 7.75
C LEU A 4 -28.03 -8.36 8.56
N ASP A 5 -29.17 -8.55 9.23
CA ASP A 5 -29.72 -7.57 10.15
C ASP A 5 -28.86 -7.52 11.42
N VAL A 6 -28.11 -6.43 11.59
CA VAL A 6 -27.23 -6.23 12.76
C VAL A 6 -28.03 -6.19 14.06
N ASP A 7 -29.27 -5.68 14.02
CA ASP A 7 -30.15 -5.60 15.19
C ASP A 7 -30.64 -6.98 15.65
N ALA A 8 -30.52 -8.01 14.80
CA ALA A 8 -30.84 -9.38 15.13
C ALA A 8 -29.68 -10.16 15.78
N ILE A 9 -28.47 -9.57 15.85
CA ILE A 9 -27.27 -10.20 16.42
C ILE A 9 -27.27 -10.06 17.96
N PRO A 10 -26.99 -11.12 18.74
CA PRO A 10 -26.91 -11.02 20.19
C PRO A 10 -25.90 -9.97 20.66
N ALA A 11 -26.26 -9.17 21.67
CA ALA A 11 -25.40 -8.09 22.18
C ALA A 11 -24.04 -8.57 22.68
N GLU A 12 -23.97 -9.78 23.26
CA GLU A 12 -22.70 -10.40 23.68
C GLU A 12 -21.78 -10.67 22.48
N LEU A 13 -22.32 -11.19 21.38
CA LEU A 13 -21.55 -11.44 20.16
C LEU A 13 -21.10 -10.12 19.50
N LEU A 14 -21.94 -9.08 19.54
CA LEU A 14 -21.54 -7.74 19.06
C LEU A 14 -20.38 -7.17 19.87
N ALA A 15 -20.40 -7.35 21.20
CA ALA A 15 -19.30 -6.89 22.06
C ALA A 15 -17.99 -7.66 21.79
N ASP A 16 -18.07 -8.96 21.52
CA ASP A 16 -16.90 -9.77 21.13
C ASP A 16 -16.33 -9.30 19.78
N VAL A 17 -17.19 -9.10 18.78
CA VAL A 17 -16.76 -8.58 17.46
C VAL A 17 -16.18 -7.18 17.55
N GLU A 18 -16.74 -6.30 18.39
CA GLU A 18 -16.20 -4.97 18.66
C GLU A 18 -14.79 -5.06 19.26
N ALA A 19 -14.61 -5.91 20.28
CA ALA A 19 -13.32 -6.11 20.94
C ALA A 19 -12.27 -6.66 19.96
N ASP A 20 -12.62 -7.69 19.18
CA ASP A 20 -11.73 -8.28 18.17
C ASP A 20 -11.35 -7.25 17.09
N SER A 21 -12.33 -6.48 16.60
CA SER A 21 -12.10 -5.42 15.61
C SER A 21 -11.16 -4.34 16.15
N TYR A 22 -11.35 -3.92 17.41
CA TYR A 22 -10.50 -2.95 18.09
C TYR A 22 -9.06 -3.45 18.20
N TRP A 23 -8.85 -4.70 18.64
CA TRP A 23 -7.51 -5.24 18.84
C TRP A 23 -6.79 -5.52 17.52
N CYS A 24 -7.49 -6.04 16.52
CA CYS A 24 -6.96 -6.22 15.17
C CYS A 24 -6.53 -4.87 14.55
N LEU A 25 -7.39 -3.85 14.63
CA LEU A 25 -7.05 -2.51 14.15
C LEU A 25 -5.86 -1.92 14.92
N SER A 26 -5.85 -2.04 16.26
CA SER A 26 -4.75 -1.55 17.10
C SER A 26 -3.42 -2.20 16.71
N LYS A 27 -3.41 -3.51 16.45
CA LYS A 27 -2.22 -4.23 16.01
C LYS A 27 -1.74 -3.78 14.63
N LEU A 28 -2.66 -3.56 13.68
CA LEU A 28 -2.32 -3.02 12.37
C LEU A 28 -1.72 -1.62 12.47
N LEU A 29 -2.35 -0.73 13.25
CA LEU A 29 -1.92 0.65 13.39
C LEU A 29 -0.59 0.80 14.14
N ASN A 30 -0.21 -0.16 14.99
CA ASN A 30 1.09 -0.14 15.66
C ASN A 30 2.28 -0.14 14.70
N VAL A 31 2.10 -0.65 13.49
CA VAL A 31 3.14 -0.67 12.45
C VAL A 31 3.28 0.70 11.76
N ILE A 32 2.20 1.49 11.73
CA ILE A 32 2.10 2.75 10.98
C ILE A 32 1.69 3.93 11.87
N GLN A 33 2.08 3.92 13.15
CA GLN A 33 1.66 4.95 14.12
C GLN A 33 2.00 6.38 13.67
N ASP A 34 3.16 6.53 13.03
CA ASP A 34 3.66 7.82 12.57
C ASP A 34 2.94 8.38 11.33
N HIS A 35 1.95 7.66 10.80
CA HIS A 35 0.99 8.18 9.84
C HIS A 35 -0.02 9.13 10.50
N TYR A 36 -0.26 8.94 11.80
CA TYR A 36 -1.32 9.64 12.55
C TYR A 36 -0.77 10.58 13.63
N THR A 37 0.56 10.73 13.72
CA THR A 37 1.20 11.73 14.59
C THR A 37 1.23 13.12 13.95
N PHE A 38 1.63 14.13 14.72
CA PHE A 38 1.71 15.51 14.24
C PHE A 38 2.54 15.62 12.94
N ALA A 39 2.00 16.33 11.95
CA ALA A 39 2.55 16.48 10.59
C ALA A 39 2.69 15.19 9.76
N GLN A 40 2.27 14.03 10.28
CA GLN A 40 2.18 12.75 9.56
C GLN A 40 3.46 12.36 8.81
N PRO A 41 4.62 12.31 9.49
CA PRO A 41 5.91 12.05 8.84
C PRO A 41 5.97 10.69 8.13
N GLY A 42 5.22 9.67 8.58
CA GLY A 42 5.15 8.36 7.92
C GLY A 42 4.61 8.44 6.51
N ILE A 43 3.48 9.13 6.33
CA ILE A 43 2.84 9.35 5.03
C ILE A 43 3.78 10.09 4.09
N GLN A 44 4.44 11.15 4.56
CA GLN A 44 5.38 11.92 3.74
C GLN A 44 6.53 11.05 3.24
N ARG A 45 7.10 10.19 4.10
CA ARG A 45 8.16 9.25 3.70
C ARG A 45 7.67 8.23 2.67
N MET A 46 6.48 7.68 2.83
CA MET A 46 5.92 6.72 1.86
C MET A 46 5.63 7.34 0.51
N VAL A 47 5.07 8.56 0.48
CA VAL A 47 4.83 9.30 -0.77
C VAL A 47 6.15 9.65 -1.46
N PHE A 48 7.18 10.04 -0.70
CA PHE A 48 8.51 10.25 -1.25
C PHE A 48 9.10 8.96 -1.82
N ARG A 49 8.98 7.84 -1.09
CA ARG A 49 9.48 6.53 -1.54
C ARG A 49 8.76 6.05 -2.81
N LEU A 50 7.44 6.27 -2.90
CA LEU A 50 6.67 5.99 -4.11
C LEU A 50 7.24 6.76 -5.31
N LYS A 51 7.54 8.06 -5.14
CA LYS A 51 8.16 8.88 -6.17
C LYS A 51 9.50 8.30 -6.64
N GLU A 52 10.37 7.90 -5.71
CA GLU A 52 11.67 7.29 -6.05
C GLU A 52 11.52 5.98 -6.83
N ILE A 53 10.61 5.11 -6.38
CA ILE A 53 10.36 3.81 -7.02
C ILE A 53 9.86 4.03 -8.45
N VAL A 54 8.86 4.89 -8.65
CA VAL A 54 8.31 5.18 -9.98
C VAL A 54 9.37 5.82 -10.87
N GLN A 55 10.19 6.75 -10.37
CA GLN A 55 11.29 7.34 -11.14
C GLN A 55 12.32 6.30 -11.59
N ARG A 56 12.56 5.25 -10.78
CA ARG A 56 13.52 4.18 -11.08
C ARG A 56 12.96 3.16 -12.07
N ILE A 57 11.66 2.82 -11.97
CA ILE A 57 11.01 1.80 -12.80
C ILE A 57 10.52 2.40 -14.12
N ASP A 58 9.86 3.55 -14.08
CA ASP A 58 9.23 4.20 -15.23
C ASP A 58 9.54 5.70 -15.24
N ARG A 59 10.75 6.01 -15.69
CA ARG A 59 11.22 7.39 -15.85
C ARG A 59 10.34 8.22 -16.80
N PRO A 60 9.85 7.71 -17.94
CA PRO A 60 8.92 8.44 -18.80
C PRO A 60 7.66 8.92 -18.06
N LEU A 61 6.97 8.04 -17.33
CA LEU A 61 5.79 8.42 -16.56
C LEU A 61 6.14 9.47 -15.49
N HIS A 62 7.22 9.26 -14.75
CA HIS A 62 7.66 10.20 -13.72
C HIS A 62 7.91 11.61 -14.31
N ALA A 63 8.61 11.69 -15.44
CA ALA A 63 8.90 12.93 -16.12
C ALA A 63 7.64 13.61 -16.66
N HIS A 64 6.66 12.82 -17.16
CA HIS A 64 5.38 13.34 -17.61
C HIS A 64 4.54 13.93 -16.48
N LEU A 65 4.42 13.24 -15.35
CA LEU A 65 3.72 13.77 -14.17
C LEU A 65 4.34 15.10 -13.73
N ALA A 66 5.68 15.19 -13.71
CA ALA A 66 6.39 16.41 -13.36
C ALA A 66 6.18 17.54 -14.39
N SER A 67 6.18 17.24 -15.70
CA SER A 67 5.96 18.24 -16.77
C SER A 67 4.54 18.79 -16.76
N GLN A 68 3.56 17.98 -16.33
CA GLN A 68 2.18 18.39 -16.11
C GLN A 68 1.96 19.09 -14.77
N GLY A 69 2.99 19.21 -13.92
CA GLY A 69 2.88 19.87 -12.61
C GLY A 69 2.19 19.02 -11.53
N ILE A 70 2.03 17.72 -11.75
CA ILE A 70 1.46 16.79 -10.77
C ILE A 70 2.49 16.47 -9.69
N GLN A 71 2.10 16.68 -8.44
CA GLN A 71 2.88 16.27 -7.29
C GLN A 71 2.29 14.98 -6.70
N TYR A 72 3.13 14.00 -6.38
CA TYR A 72 2.69 12.70 -5.85
C TYR A 72 1.77 12.83 -4.64
N ILE A 73 2.01 13.82 -3.77
CA ILE A 73 1.20 14.06 -2.58
C ILE A 73 -0.28 14.36 -2.92
N GLN A 74 -0.59 14.90 -4.10
CA GLN A 74 -1.95 15.28 -4.49
C GLN A 74 -2.89 14.07 -4.67
N PHE A 75 -2.35 12.89 -4.95
CA PHE A 75 -3.14 11.66 -5.09
C PHE A 75 -2.70 10.59 -4.07
N ALA A 76 -1.39 10.41 -3.87
CA ALA A 76 -0.85 9.32 -3.06
C ALA A 76 -1.06 9.52 -1.56
N PHE A 77 -1.34 10.75 -1.09
CA PHE A 77 -1.68 10.98 0.32
C PHE A 77 -2.85 10.09 0.75
N ARG A 78 -3.94 10.06 -0.05
CA ARG A 78 -5.12 9.24 0.24
C ARG A 78 -4.81 7.75 0.12
N TRP A 79 -3.96 7.36 -0.83
CA TRP A 79 -3.55 5.97 -1.02
C TRP A 79 -2.83 5.43 0.22
N MET A 80 -1.86 6.18 0.75
CA MET A 80 -1.12 5.79 1.96
C MET A 80 -1.98 5.88 3.22
N ASN A 81 -2.73 6.98 3.39
CA ASN A 81 -3.50 7.22 4.62
C ASN A 81 -4.68 6.26 4.79
N CYS A 82 -5.26 5.80 3.67
CA CYS A 82 -6.39 4.88 3.69
C CYS A 82 -6.01 3.47 3.21
N LEU A 83 -4.72 3.15 3.07
CA LEU A 83 -4.24 1.85 2.58
C LEU A 83 -5.01 1.35 1.33
N LEU A 84 -5.22 2.25 0.37
CA LEU A 84 -6.02 2.05 -0.87
C LEU A 84 -7.50 1.68 -0.69
N MET A 85 -8.06 1.69 0.53
CA MET A 85 -9.49 1.37 0.79
C MET A 85 -10.47 2.28 0.06
N ARG A 86 -10.02 3.45 -0.41
CA ARG A 86 -10.83 4.39 -1.20
C ARG A 86 -10.80 4.09 -2.70
N GLU A 87 -9.86 3.26 -3.14
CA GLU A 87 -9.53 3.02 -4.54
C GLU A 87 -9.84 1.59 -4.99
N LEU A 88 -10.20 0.68 -4.08
CA LEU A 88 -10.55 -0.71 -4.40
C LEU A 88 -11.83 -1.10 -3.66
N ALA A 89 -12.60 -2.04 -4.24
CA ALA A 89 -13.78 -2.60 -3.58
C ALA A 89 -13.39 -3.37 -2.31
N LEU A 90 -14.30 -3.44 -1.32
CA LEU A 90 -14.03 -4.08 -0.03
C LEU A 90 -13.52 -5.54 -0.15
N PRO A 91 -14.06 -6.41 -1.03
CA PRO A 91 -13.52 -7.77 -1.19
C PRO A 91 -12.05 -7.78 -1.64
N MET A 92 -11.66 -6.83 -2.49
CA MET A 92 -10.27 -6.67 -2.94
C MET A 92 -9.38 -6.17 -1.80
N ILE A 93 -9.89 -5.28 -0.96
CA ILE A 93 -9.18 -4.81 0.25
C ILE A 93 -8.93 -5.97 1.21
N SER A 94 -9.96 -6.75 1.53
CA SER A 94 -9.83 -7.91 2.42
C SER A 94 -8.75 -8.88 1.88
N ARG A 95 -8.80 -9.21 0.59
CA ARG A 95 -7.82 -10.10 -0.03
C ARG A 95 -6.40 -9.52 -0.07
N MET A 96 -6.27 -8.21 -0.29
CA MET A 96 -4.98 -7.51 -0.23
C MET A 96 -4.41 -7.54 1.19
N TRP A 97 -5.28 -7.36 2.19
CA TRP A 97 -4.90 -7.38 3.59
C TRP A 97 -4.48 -8.78 4.07
N ASP A 98 -5.01 -9.86 3.49
CA ASP A 98 -4.48 -11.21 3.73
C ASP A 98 -2.97 -11.27 3.43
N THR A 99 -2.55 -10.67 2.31
CA THR A 99 -1.13 -10.59 1.94
C THR A 99 -0.35 -9.66 2.87
N TYR A 100 -0.91 -8.53 3.29
CA TYR A 100 -0.22 -7.62 4.22
C TYR A 100 -0.04 -8.23 5.61
N LEU A 101 -1.04 -8.95 6.10
CA LEU A 101 -0.97 -9.65 7.37
C LEU A 101 0.01 -10.83 7.30
N ALA A 102 0.04 -11.58 6.19
CA ALA A 102 1.03 -12.63 5.98
C ALA A 102 2.47 -12.09 5.92
N GLU A 103 2.67 -10.94 5.27
CA GLU A 103 3.98 -10.28 5.20
C GLU A 103 4.42 -9.76 6.58
N GLY A 104 3.50 -9.12 7.33
CA GLY A 104 3.81 -8.54 8.64
C GLY A 104 3.84 -9.53 9.82
N ALA A 105 3.31 -10.74 9.64
CA ALA A 105 3.29 -11.79 10.68
C ALA A 105 4.63 -12.50 10.87
N ALA A 106 5.63 -12.26 10.01
CA ALA A 106 6.93 -12.92 10.10
C ALA A 106 7.71 -12.60 11.41
N ASP A 107 7.33 -11.53 12.13
CA ASP A 107 8.15 -10.95 13.20
C ASP A 107 7.58 -10.99 14.62
N ILE A 108 6.32 -11.40 14.84
CA ILE A 108 5.69 -11.21 16.15
C ILE A 108 6.20 -12.22 17.21
N ASP A 109 6.62 -13.42 16.80
CA ASP A 109 7.04 -14.49 17.74
C ASP A 109 8.34 -15.24 17.36
N SER A 110 9.05 -14.83 16.28
CA SER A 110 10.22 -15.56 15.80
C SER A 110 11.55 -14.94 16.28
N PRO A 111 12.32 -15.60 17.18
CA PRO A 111 13.64 -15.13 17.58
C PRO A 111 14.69 -15.15 16.45
N LEU A 112 14.34 -15.63 15.25
CA LEU A 112 15.20 -15.64 14.06
C LEU A 112 15.14 -14.33 13.24
N SER A 113 14.15 -13.47 13.48
CA SER A 113 13.96 -12.18 12.78
C SER A 113 14.99 -11.13 13.19
N ALA A 114 15.51 -11.20 14.42
CA ALA A 114 16.54 -10.27 14.93
C ALA A 114 17.88 -10.30 14.15
N ALA A 115 18.06 -11.24 13.22
CA ALA A 115 19.29 -11.41 12.43
C ALA A 115 19.21 -10.86 10.99
N LYS A 116 18.05 -10.39 10.51
CA LYS A 116 17.87 -9.82 9.17
C LYS A 116 17.46 -8.35 9.24
N GLY A 117 18.44 -7.46 9.07
CA GLY A 117 18.17 -6.03 8.86
C GLY A 117 17.44 -5.33 10.01
N SER A 118 17.09 -4.06 9.79
CA SER A 118 16.30 -3.31 10.77
C SER A 118 14.85 -3.81 10.73
N PRO A 119 14.15 -3.98 11.86
CA PRO A 119 12.71 -4.32 11.88
C PRO A 119 11.82 -3.29 11.16
N ALA A 120 12.37 -2.15 10.74
CA ALA A 120 11.70 -1.19 9.85
C ALA A 120 11.64 -1.63 8.38
N ASP A 121 12.47 -2.58 7.95
CA ASP A 121 12.64 -2.97 6.54
C ASP A 121 11.73 -4.13 6.09
N GLU A 122 11.10 -4.84 7.04
CA GLU A 122 10.22 -6.01 6.78
C GLU A 122 8.73 -5.72 7.13
N SER A 123 8.31 -4.46 7.07
CA SER A 123 6.92 -4.08 7.32
C SER A 123 6.01 -4.21 6.09
N PHE A 124 4.73 -4.55 6.29
CA PHE A 124 3.70 -4.45 5.25
C PHE A 124 3.62 -3.03 4.66
N ALA A 125 4.00 -1.99 5.42
CA ALA A 125 4.04 -0.61 4.94
C ALA A 125 5.04 -0.45 3.78
N VAL A 126 6.17 -1.17 3.80
CA VAL A 126 7.12 -1.20 2.68
C VAL A 126 6.45 -1.80 1.46
N LEU A 127 5.83 -2.98 1.61
CA LEU A 127 5.09 -3.63 0.53
C LEU A 127 3.97 -2.74 -0.02
N HIS A 128 3.28 -2.00 0.85
CA HIS A 128 2.21 -1.08 0.46
C HIS A 128 2.68 -0.01 -0.54
N VAL A 129 3.90 0.54 -0.36
CA VAL A 129 4.47 1.49 -1.32
C VAL A 129 4.67 0.85 -2.69
N TYR A 130 5.12 -0.42 -2.73
CA TYR A 130 5.27 -1.15 -3.99
C TYR A 130 3.93 -1.51 -4.63
N VAL A 131 2.89 -1.80 -3.84
CA VAL A 131 1.52 -1.98 -4.36
C VAL A 131 1.00 -0.69 -4.96
N CYS A 132 1.21 0.46 -4.30
CA CYS A 132 0.88 1.77 -4.87
C CYS A 132 1.65 2.07 -6.17
N ALA A 133 2.92 1.68 -6.25
CA ALA A 133 3.72 1.82 -7.46
C ALA A 133 3.17 0.94 -8.60
N ALA A 134 2.85 -0.33 -8.32
CA ALA A 134 2.24 -1.25 -9.27
C ALA A 134 0.89 -0.71 -9.77
N LEU A 135 0.10 -0.12 -8.89
CA LEU A 135 -1.21 0.42 -9.23
C LEU A 135 -1.07 1.61 -10.18
N LEU A 136 -0.15 2.52 -9.90
CA LEU A 136 0.14 3.66 -10.78
C LEU A 136 0.66 3.18 -12.15
N LEU A 137 1.60 2.24 -12.15
CA LEU A 137 2.28 1.76 -13.35
C LEU A 137 1.38 0.89 -14.24
N LYS A 138 0.35 0.23 -13.69
CA LYS A 138 -0.69 -0.46 -14.47
C LYS A 138 -1.37 0.48 -15.48
N TRP A 139 -1.39 1.78 -15.19
CA TRP A 139 -1.99 2.80 -16.05
C TRP A 139 -0.96 3.68 -16.78
N SER A 140 0.33 3.34 -16.77
CA SER A 140 1.40 4.21 -17.26
C SER A 140 1.16 4.72 -18.68
N ASP A 141 0.88 3.83 -19.63
CA ASP A 141 0.65 4.19 -21.04
C ASP A 141 -0.50 5.18 -21.21
N LYS A 142 -1.56 5.04 -20.38
CA LYS A 142 -2.72 5.91 -20.40
C LYS A 142 -2.42 7.25 -19.75
N LEU A 143 -1.75 7.24 -18.60
CA LEU A 143 -1.38 8.45 -17.86
C LEU A 143 -0.45 9.36 -18.68
N GLN A 144 0.49 8.77 -19.44
CA GLN A 144 1.42 9.53 -20.29
C GLN A 144 0.73 10.30 -21.43
N GLN A 145 -0.52 9.99 -21.74
CA GLN A 145 -1.31 10.67 -22.77
C GLN A 145 -2.21 11.77 -22.22
N MET A 146 -2.38 11.84 -20.90
CA MET A 146 -3.29 12.77 -20.22
C MET A 146 -2.62 14.09 -19.89
N GLN A 147 -3.38 15.19 -19.94
CA GLN A 147 -2.95 16.49 -19.42
C GLN A 147 -3.31 16.64 -17.93
N PHE A 148 -2.82 17.70 -17.27
CA PHE A 148 -3.00 17.95 -15.84
C PHE A 148 -4.42 17.66 -15.29
N GLN A 149 -5.47 18.23 -15.90
CA GLN A 149 -6.84 18.04 -15.40
C GLN A 149 -7.30 16.59 -15.49
N GLU A 150 -6.97 15.90 -16.58
CA GLU A 150 -7.31 14.49 -16.79
C GLU A 150 -6.55 13.59 -15.82
N LEU A 151 -5.27 13.89 -15.57
CA LEU A 151 -4.43 13.18 -14.60
C LEU A 151 -5.01 13.28 -13.18
N VAL A 152 -5.37 14.48 -12.72
CA VAL A 152 -5.96 14.68 -11.39
C VAL A 152 -7.25 13.88 -11.25
N MET A 153 -8.15 13.97 -12.23
CA MET A 153 -9.42 13.24 -12.20
C MET A 153 -9.21 11.73 -12.22
N PHE A 154 -8.30 11.24 -13.07
CA PHE A 154 -8.05 9.81 -13.20
C PHE A 154 -7.40 9.22 -11.94
N LEU A 155 -6.37 9.87 -11.40
CA LEU A 155 -5.66 9.39 -10.21
C LEU A 155 -6.52 9.43 -8.94
N GLN A 156 -7.55 10.27 -8.90
CA GLN A 156 -8.54 10.32 -7.81
C GLN A 156 -9.72 9.37 -8.03
N HIS A 157 -9.90 8.82 -9.23
CA HIS A 157 -11.02 7.94 -9.61
C HIS A 157 -10.53 6.82 -10.53
N LEU A 158 -9.66 5.95 -10.00
CA LEU A 158 -9.14 4.81 -10.75
C LEU A 158 -10.30 3.86 -11.14
N PRO A 159 -10.29 3.30 -12.37
CA PRO A 159 -11.34 2.40 -12.83
C PRO A 159 -11.12 0.98 -12.29
N THR A 160 -11.40 0.80 -11.00
CA THR A 160 -11.17 -0.44 -10.23
C THR A 160 -12.46 -1.09 -9.72
N ALA A 161 -13.62 -0.49 -10.02
CA ALA A 161 -14.91 -0.95 -9.51
C ALA A 161 -15.28 -2.37 -9.96
N GLU A 162 -14.83 -2.76 -11.16
CA GLU A 162 -15.08 -4.06 -11.77
C GLU A 162 -13.87 -5.00 -11.65
N TRP A 163 -12.88 -4.68 -10.81
CA TRP A 163 -11.74 -5.57 -10.61
C TRP A 163 -12.17 -6.88 -9.95
N GLU A 164 -11.65 -7.96 -10.48
CA GLU A 164 -11.76 -9.28 -9.90
C GLU A 164 -10.45 -9.64 -9.18
N LEU A 165 -10.43 -10.85 -8.63
CA LEU A 165 -9.28 -11.36 -7.90
C LEU A 165 -8.01 -11.42 -8.78
N ALA A 166 -8.16 -11.73 -10.07
CA ALA A 166 -7.04 -11.86 -10.99
C ALA A 166 -6.26 -10.54 -11.15
N GLU A 167 -6.93 -9.40 -11.30
CA GLU A 167 -6.27 -8.09 -11.41
C GLU A 167 -5.50 -7.75 -10.14
N LEU A 168 -6.07 -8.07 -8.97
CA LEU A 168 -5.42 -7.84 -7.69
C LEU A 168 -4.20 -8.76 -7.50
N GLU A 169 -4.29 -10.04 -7.88
CA GLU A 169 -3.18 -10.98 -7.76
C GLU A 169 -2.03 -10.63 -8.70
N GLU A 170 -2.33 -10.17 -9.92
CA GLU A 170 -1.33 -9.62 -10.83
C GLU A 170 -0.62 -8.41 -10.19
N LEU A 171 -1.40 -7.48 -9.62
CA LEU A 171 -0.88 -6.29 -8.94
C LEU A 171 0.06 -6.64 -7.78
N LEU A 172 -0.39 -7.53 -6.89
CA LEU A 172 0.39 -7.98 -5.74
C LEU A 172 1.66 -8.72 -6.15
N SER A 173 1.57 -9.58 -7.17
CA SER A 173 2.73 -10.31 -7.71
C SER A 173 3.78 -9.33 -8.26
N GLN A 174 3.35 -8.32 -9.00
CA GLN A 174 4.25 -7.30 -9.55
C GLN A 174 4.90 -6.47 -8.44
N ALA A 175 4.12 -6.08 -7.42
CA ALA A 175 4.61 -5.34 -6.27
C ALA A 175 5.65 -6.14 -5.48
N TYR A 176 5.39 -7.42 -5.22
CA TYR A 176 6.32 -8.29 -4.51
C TYR A 176 7.63 -8.46 -5.28
N LEU A 177 7.56 -8.70 -6.59
CA LEU A 177 8.75 -8.79 -7.43
C LEU A 177 9.60 -7.52 -7.38
N TRP A 178 8.97 -6.35 -7.46
CA TRP A 178 9.70 -5.08 -7.36
C TRP A 178 10.24 -4.80 -5.98
N LYS A 179 9.54 -5.20 -4.91
CA LYS A 179 10.08 -5.15 -3.55
C LYS A 179 11.39 -5.96 -3.48
N GLU A 180 11.37 -7.21 -3.91
CA GLU A 180 12.57 -8.06 -3.94
C GLU A 180 13.71 -7.47 -4.79
N LEU A 181 13.39 -6.98 -5.98
CA LEU A 181 14.39 -6.45 -6.91
C LEU A 181 14.99 -5.11 -6.48
N TYR A 182 14.25 -4.24 -5.79
CA TYR A 182 14.67 -2.86 -5.54
C TYR A 182 14.91 -2.53 -4.06
N HIS A 183 14.27 -3.23 -3.14
CA HIS A 183 14.47 -3.09 -1.70
C HIS A 183 15.62 -4.01 -1.25
N ASN A 184 15.54 -5.31 -1.54
CA ASN A 184 16.50 -6.30 -1.04
C ASN A 184 17.84 -6.26 -1.78
N SER A 185 17.86 -5.83 -3.05
CA SER A 185 19.12 -5.67 -3.80
C SER A 185 20.00 -4.53 -3.28
N GLN A 186 19.43 -3.50 -2.65
CA GLN A 186 20.22 -2.42 -2.05
C GLN A 186 20.99 -2.90 -0.81
N ALA A 187 20.44 -3.84 -0.03
CA ALA A 187 21.12 -4.46 1.09
C ALA A 187 22.33 -5.30 0.65
N HIS A 188 22.22 -6.02 -0.48
CA HIS A 188 23.30 -6.86 -1.01
C HIS A 188 24.49 -6.07 -1.60
N LEU A 189 24.23 -4.85 -2.10
CA LEU A 189 25.29 -3.98 -2.63
C LEU A 189 26.07 -3.27 -1.52
N GLN A 190 25.43 -2.98 -0.38
CA GLN A 190 26.11 -2.37 0.77
C GLN A 190 27.05 -3.35 1.49
N SER A 191 26.72 -4.65 1.52
CA SER A 191 27.56 -5.69 2.16
C SER A 191 28.81 -6.10 1.37
N GLN A 192 29.02 -5.59 0.15
CA GLN A 192 30.22 -5.86 -0.66
C GLN A 192 31.23 -4.70 -0.64
N THR A 193 30.99 -3.67 0.16
CA THR A 193 31.83 -2.45 0.23
C THR A 193 32.58 -2.28 1.55
N GLU A 194 32.75 -3.37 2.32
CA GLU A 194 33.64 -3.43 3.49
C GLU A 194 34.93 -4.21 3.18
#